data_AF-A0A7Z9E2S9-F1
#
_entry.id   AF-A0A7Z9E2S9-F1
#
_cell.length_a   1.000
_cell.length_b   1.000
_cell.length_c   1.000
_cell.angle_alpha   90.00
_cell.angle_beta   90.00
_cell.angle_gamma   90.00
#
_symmetry.space_group_name_H-M   'P 1'
#
loop_
_entity.id
_entity.type
_entity.pdbx_description
1 polymer ?
#
loop_
_entity_poly.entity_id
_entity_poly.type
_entity_poly.pdbx_seq_one_letter_code
_entity_poly.pdbx_strand_id
1 'polypeptide(L)'
;MISDFEKMTNAELRAYALEHRGEEDVEALRVLFRRRKPYAQDLTFYPAKNQQDKQEQIERFKQIIEEKQGQKIKDTTPPLDE
;
A
#
# COMPACT_ATOMS: atom_id res chain seq x y z
N MET A 1 -27.97 -3.12 -16.43
CA MET A 1 -27.66 -4.49 -15.96
C MET A 1 -26.72 -4.34 -14.78
N ILE A 2 -27.03 -4.96 -13.63
CA ILE A 2 -26.14 -4.89 -12.46
C ILE A 2 -24.96 -5.81 -12.76
N SER A 3 -23.81 -5.24 -13.09
CA SER A 3 -22.56 -5.99 -13.26
C SER A 3 -22.10 -6.55 -11.91
N ASP A 4 -21.53 -7.76 -11.89
CA ASP A 4 -20.92 -8.35 -10.70
C ASP A 4 -19.60 -7.63 -10.34
N PHE A 5 -19.69 -6.39 -9.84
CA PHE A 5 -18.54 -5.55 -9.48
C PHE A 5 -17.58 -6.22 -8.48
N GLU A 6 -18.08 -7.16 -7.68
CA GLU A 6 -17.27 -7.96 -6.76
C GLU A 6 -16.22 -8.83 -7.46
N LYS A 7 -16.52 -9.30 -8.68
CA LYS A 7 -15.63 -10.15 -9.47
C LYS A 7 -14.63 -9.36 -10.32
N MET A 8 -14.88 -8.06 -10.52
CA MET A 8 -14.03 -7.18 -11.31
C MET A 8 -12.75 -6.81 -10.56
N THR A 9 -11.66 -6.68 -11.28
CA THR A 9 -10.39 -6.12 -10.80
C THR A 9 -10.52 -4.63 -10.52
N ASN A 10 -9.58 -4.06 -9.76
CA ASN A 10 -9.58 -2.61 -9.50
C ASN A 10 -9.42 -1.76 -10.77
N ALA A 11 -8.76 -2.31 -11.82
CA ALA A 11 -8.61 -1.61 -13.09
C ALA A 11 -9.96 -1.56 -13.85
N GLU A 12 -10.66 -2.69 -13.90
CA GLU A 12 -11.97 -2.80 -14.55
C GLU A 12 -13.01 -1.93 -13.84
N LEU A 13 -13.02 -1.91 -12.50
CA LEU A 13 -13.92 -1.03 -11.74
C LEU A 13 -13.66 0.46 -12.00
N ARG A 14 -12.39 0.86 -12.19
CA ARG A 14 -12.03 2.25 -12.54
C ARG A 14 -12.48 2.60 -13.95
N ALA A 15 -12.27 1.69 -14.91
CA ALA A 15 -12.70 1.89 -16.29
C ALA A 15 -14.22 2.06 -16.36
N TYR A 16 -14.97 1.17 -15.71
CA TYR A 16 -16.42 1.24 -15.63
C TYR A 16 -16.91 2.56 -15.00
N ALA A 17 -16.33 2.95 -13.86
CA ALA A 17 -16.71 4.19 -13.17
C ALA A 17 -16.42 5.46 -13.99
N LEU A 18 -15.42 5.44 -14.87
CA LEU A 18 -15.11 6.55 -15.78
C LEU A 18 -16.12 6.63 -16.94
N GLU A 19 -16.45 5.47 -17.51
CA GLU A 19 -17.42 5.36 -18.61
C GLU A 19 -18.83 5.78 -18.16
N HIS A 20 -19.23 5.42 -16.94
CA HIS A 20 -20.59 5.65 -16.41
C HIS A 20 -20.66 6.85 -15.45
N ARG A 21 -19.66 7.76 -15.49
CA ARG A 21 -19.53 8.89 -14.55
C ARG A 21 -20.77 9.82 -14.49
N GLY A 22 -21.59 9.85 -15.54
CA GLY A 22 -22.79 10.68 -15.64
C GLY A 22 -24.11 9.99 -15.27
N GLU A 23 -24.11 8.69 -14.98
CA GLU A 23 -25.34 7.89 -14.82
C GLU A 23 -25.75 7.69 -13.35
N GLU A 24 -25.14 8.42 -12.41
CA GLU A 24 -25.27 8.22 -10.96
C GLU A 24 -24.92 6.80 -10.47
N ASP A 25 -24.31 5.97 -11.32
CA ASP A 25 -23.86 4.62 -10.94
C ASP A 25 -22.56 4.68 -10.12
N VAL A 26 -22.74 4.73 -8.80
CA VAL A 26 -21.66 4.81 -7.82
C VAL A 26 -21.21 3.44 -7.29
N GLU A 27 -21.82 2.33 -7.72
CA GLU A 27 -21.54 1.02 -7.12
C GLU A 27 -20.12 0.52 -7.44
N ALA A 28 -19.61 0.77 -8.64
CA ALA A 28 -18.21 0.48 -8.97
C ALA A 28 -17.23 1.27 -8.09
N LEU A 29 -17.54 2.53 -7.79
CA LEU A 29 -16.75 3.35 -6.87
C LEU A 29 -16.85 2.82 -5.44
N ARG A 30 -18.05 2.44 -4.99
CA ARG A 30 -18.28 1.88 -3.66
C ARG A 30 -17.44 0.62 -3.42
N VAL A 31 -17.40 -0.29 -4.37
CA VAL A 31 -16.56 -1.51 -4.28
C VAL A 31 -15.07 -1.13 -4.25
N LEU A 32 -14.63 -0.17 -5.08
CA LEU A 32 -13.25 0.34 -5.04
C LEU A 32 -12.88 0.92 -3.67
N PHE A 33 -13.75 1.74 -3.07
CA PHE A 33 -13.49 2.35 -1.77
C PHE A 33 -13.52 1.33 -0.63
N ARG A 34 -14.42 0.35 -0.68
CA ARG A 34 -14.46 -0.75 0.31
C ARG A 34 -13.20 -1.61 0.29
N ARG A 35 -12.57 -1.77 -0.88
CA ARG A 35 -11.30 -2.51 -1.03
C ARG A 35 -10.08 -1.73 -0.58
N ARG A 36 -10.16 -0.41 -0.43
CA ARG A 36 -9.08 0.36 0.20
C ARG A 36 -9.00 -0.09 1.65
N LYS A 37 -7.79 -0.33 2.16
CA LYS A 37 -7.55 -0.47 3.60
C LYS A 37 -7.29 0.94 4.13
N PRO A 38 -8.28 1.63 4.74
CA PRO A 38 -8.10 2.99 5.23
C PRO A 38 -7.14 3.08 6.43
N TYR A 39 -6.73 1.93 6.98
CA TYR A 39 -5.81 1.79 8.10
C TYR A 39 -4.67 0.82 7.78
N ALA A 40 -4.13 0.87 6.55
CA ALA A 40 -2.73 0.47 6.45
C ALA A 40 -2.00 1.39 7.43
N GLN A 41 -1.56 0.86 8.57
CA GLN A 41 -0.83 1.63 9.56
C GLN A 41 0.38 2.20 8.84
N ASP A 42 0.30 3.47 8.47
CA ASP A 42 1.41 4.15 7.82
C ASP A 42 2.57 4.10 8.80
N LEU A 43 3.64 3.47 8.34
CA LEU A 43 4.82 3.27 9.14
C LEU A 43 5.60 4.58 9.15
N THR A 44 5.30 5.42 10.12
CA THR A 44 5.94 6.73 10.27
C THR A 44 7.27 6.58 10.99
N PHE A 45 8.35 6.97 10.32
CA PHE A 45 9.66 7.17 10.94
C PHE A 45 9.92 8.66 11.14
N TYR A 46 10.42 9.02 12.31
CA TYR A 46 10.84 10.38 12.64
C TYR A 46 12.35 10.51 12.50
N PRO A 47 12.90 11.71 12.22
CA PRO A 47 14.34 11.91 12.18
C PRO A 47 15.03 11.42 13.47
N ALA A 48 16.09 10.63 13.34
CA ALA A 48 16.87 10.15 14.48
C ALA A 48 17.60 11.31 15.16
N LYS A 49 17.60 11.34 16.50
CA LYS A 49 18.23 12.44 17.28
C LYS A 49 19.69 12.18 17.58
N ASN A 50 20.13 10.92 17.52
CA ASN A 50 21.49 10.48 17.79
C ASN A 50 21.81 9.20 16.98
N GLN A 51 23.05 8.71 17.06
CA GLN A 51 23.51 7.54 16.29
C GLN A 51 22.86 6.22 16.75
N GLN A 52 22.51 6.11 18.03
CA GLN A 52 21.85 4.93 18.59
C GLN A 52 20.38 4.85 18.10
N ASP A 53 19.66 5.96 18.14
CA ASP A 53 18.31 6.09 17.56
C ASP A 53 18.31 5.71 16.07
N LYS A 54 19.36 6.08 15.34
CA LYS A 54 19.53 5.74 13.92
C LYS A 54 19.65 4.22 13.73
N GLN A 55 20.45 3.55 14.56
CA GLN A 55 20.61 2.09 14.51
C GLN A 55 19.30 1.37 14.85
N GLU A 56 18.62 1.79 15.92
CA GLU A 56 17.32 1.21 16.32
C GLU A 56 16.24 1.38 15.23
N GLN A 57 16.20 2.53 14.56
CA GLN A 57 15.27 2.76 13.45
C GLN A 57 15.60 1.89 12.23
N ILE A 58 16.89 1.71 11.92
CA ILE A 58 17.33 0.83 10.81
C ILE A 58 16.98 -0.63 11.12
N GLU A 59 17.19 -1.10 12.34
CA GLU A 59 16.82 -2.47 12.75
C GLU A 59 15.32 -2.69 12.67
N ARG A 60 14.53 -1.75 13.18
CA ARG A 60 13.07 -1.80 13.07
C ARG A 60 12.60 -1.78 11.62
N PHE A 61 13.25 -1.00 10.76
CA PHE A 61 12.97 -1.00 9.33
C PHE A 61 13.27 -2.37 8.70
N LYS A 62 14.43 -2.98 9.01
CA LYS A 62 14.79 -4.33 8.53
C LYS A 62 13.77 -5.37 8.96
N GLN A 63 13.33 -5.37 10.22
CA GLN A 63 12.32 -6.31 10.72
C GLN A 63 10.98 -6.16 9.98
N ILE A 64 10.52 -4.93 9.77
CA ILE A 64 9.24 -4.70 9.06
C ILE A 64 9.36 -5.06 7.59
N ILE A 65 10.53 -4.82 7.01
CA ILE A 65 10.84 -5.27 5.69
C ILE A 65 10.83 -6.80 5.67
N GLU A 66 11.48 -7.53 6.57
CA GLU A 66 11.45 -9.00 6.67
C GLU A 66 10.03 -9.57 6.85
N GLU A 67 9.22 -8.98 7.74
CA GLU A 67 7.81 -9.35 7.91
C GLU A 67 7.00 -9.19 6.62
N LYS A 68 7.27 -8.12 5.85
CA LYS A 68 6.68 -7.92 4.51
C LYS A 68 7.34 -8.81 3.46
N GLN A 69 8.61 -9.15 3.62
CA GLN A 69 9.47 -9.91 2.73
C GLN A 69 9.47 -11.42 2.97
N GLY A 70 8.60 -11.93 3.84
CA GLY A 70 8.00 -13.26 3.63
C GLY A 70 7.49 -13.44 2.19
N GLN A 71 7.27 -12.34 1.46
CA GLN A 71 7.40 -12.24 0.00
C GLN A 71 8.81 -11.73 -0.39
N LYS A 72 9.76 -12.65 -0.64
CA LYS A 72 11.20 -12.39 -0.91
C LYS A 72 11.49 -11.04 -1.59
N ILE A 73 12.26 -10.16 -0.96
CA ILE A 73 13.04 -9.17 -1.71
C ILE A 73 14.51 -9.50 -1.45
N LYS A 74 15.32 -9.35 -2.50
CA LYS A 74 16.75 -9.62 -2.45
C LYS A 74 17.41 -8.40 -1.82
N ASP A 75 18.26 -8.63 -0.83
CA ASP A 75 19.02 -7.59 -0.17
C ASP A 75 19.97 -6.92 -1.18
N THR A 76 19.73 -5.64 -1.49
CA THR A 76 20.56 -4.83 -2.39
C THR A 76 21.15 -3.62 -1.68
N THR A 77 21.28 -3.66 -0.35
CA THR A 77 21.80 -2.52 0.42
C THR A 77 23.29 -2.33 0.12
N PRO A 78 23.72 -1.19 -0.47
CA PRO A 78 25.14 -0.89 -0.65
C PRO A 78 25.80 -0.61 0.71
N PRO A 79 27.11 -0.89 0.87
CA PRO A 79 27.83 -0.61 2.11
C PRO A 79 27.74 0.89 2.45
N LEU A 80 27.51 1.19 3.72
CA LEU A 80 27.58 2.54 4.25
C LEU A 80 29.07 2.89 4.36
N ASP A 81 29.54 3.79 3.49
CA ASP A 81 30.89 4.33 3.59
C ASP A 81 31.05 5.14 4.89
N GLU A 82 32.14 4.86 5.62
CA GLU A 82 32.58 5.51 6.87
C GLU A 82 33.14 6.93 6.64
#